data_AF-A0A6N6S4G1-F1
#
_entry.id   AF-A0A6N6S4G1-F1
#
_cell.length_a   1.000
_cell.length_b   1.000
_cell.length_c   1.000
_cell.angle_alpha   90.00
_cell.angle_beta   90.00
_cell.angle_gamma   90.00
#
_symmetry.space_group_name_H-M   'P 1'
#
loop_
_entity.id
_entity.type
_entity.pdbx_description
1 polymer ?
#
loop_
_entity_poly.entity_id
_entity_poly.type
_entity_poly.pdbx_seq_one_letter_code
_entity_poly.pdbx_strand_id
1 'polypeptide(L)'
;MDYIEGIDRYRIIQDEKGRFLVQIEKNKQFSEKTGDKIREQIRKGCLNEEVTIKIEEVEKILQEKSGKTRTVISKVAKNINLRQAHLPPNYL
;
A
#
# COMPACT_ATOMS: atom_id res chain seq x y z
N MET A 1 -11.04 1.87 1.20
CA MET A 1 -10.97 3.24 0.65
C MET A 1 -12.31 3.49 -0.01
N ASP A 2 -12.98 4.56 0.37
CA ASP A 2 -14.23 4.94 -0.28
C ASP A 2 -13.95 5.44 -1.70
N TYR A 3 -15.00 5.67 -2.46
CA TYR A 3 -14.89 6.25 -3.79
C TYR A 3 -14.20 7.62 -3.72
N ILE A 4 -13.16 7.80 -4.56
CA ILE A 4 -12.49 9.08 -4.76
C ILE A 4 -12.50 9.38 -6.26
N GLU A 5 -13.11 10.50 -6.62
CA GLU A 5 -13.15 11.01 -7.99
C GLU A 5 -11.73 11.22 -8.55
N GLY A 6 -11.55 10.89 -9.83
CA GLY A 6 -10.24 10.98 -10.49
C GLY A 6 -9.44 9.68 -10.55
N ILE A 7 -9.91 8.60 -9.89
CA ILE A 7 -9.20 7.32 -9.79
C ILE A 7 -9.98 6.24 -10.54
N ASP A 8 -9.38 5.68 -11.59
CA ASP A 8 -9.95 4.51 -12.29
C ASP A 8 -9.57 3.22 -11.57
N ARG A 9 -8.31 3.10 -11.16
CA ARG A 9 -7.79 1.96 -10.37
C ARG A 9 -6.74 2.41 -9.39
N TYR A 10 -6.61 1.65 -8.30
CA TYR A 10 -5.58 1.89 -7.31
C TYR A 10 -5.00 0.59 -6.75
N ARG A 11 -3.77 0.71 -6.24
CA ARG A 11 -3.10 -0.33 -5.48
C ARG A 11 -2.30 0.30 -4.34
N ILE A 12 -2.54 -0.16 -3.13
CA ILE A 12 -1.80 0.24 -1.93
C ILE A 12 -0.82 -0.88 -1.61
N ILE A 13 0.46 -0.52 -1.55
CA ILE A 13 1.55 -1.40 -1.19
C ILE A 13 2.12 -0.91 0.14
N GLN A 14 2.08 -1.76 1.16
CA GLN A 14 2.74 -1.53 2.42
C GLN A 14 4.06 -2.31 2.42
N ASP A 15 5.16 -1.62 2.15
CA ASP A 15 6.49 -2.23 2.11
C ASP A 15 7.03 -2.46 3.54
N GLU A 16 6.79 -1.51 4.45
CA GLU A 16 7.22 -1.54 5.84
C GLU A 16 6.12 -1.00 6.76
N LYS A 17 6.22 -1.23 8.08
CA LYS A 17 5.28 -0.64 9.04
C LYS A 17 5.31 0.89 8.91
N GLY A 18 4.14 1.50 8.74
CA GLY A 18 4.00 2.94 8.59
C GLY A 18 4.42 3.53 7.24
N ARG A 19 4.81 2.72 6.24
CA ARG A 19 5.18 3.21 4.89
C ARG A 19 4.28 2.60 3.82
N PHE A 20 3.58 3.48 3.11
CA PHE A 20 2.63 3.12 2.06
C PHE A 20 3.02 3.76 0.74
N LEU A 21 3.08 2.94 -0.30
CA LEU A 21 3.11 3.36 -1.70
C LEU A 21 1.72 3.16 -2.30
N VAL A 22 1.14 4.22 -2.84
CA VAL A 22 -0.17 4.20 -3.48
C VAL A 22 0.02 4.42 -4.96
N GLN A 23 -0.22 3.39 -5.75
CA GLN A 23 -0.20 3.46 -7.20
C GLN A 23 -1.61 3.79 -7.70
N ILE A 24 -1.72 4.78 -8.57
CA ILE A 24 -3.00 5.28 -9.12
C ILE A 24 -2.97 5.23 -10.64
N GLU A 25 -3.93 4.53 -11.24
CA GLU A 25 -4.36 4.81 -12.61
C GLU A 25 -5.36 5.96 -12.55
N LYS A 26 -4.92 7.14 -13.03
CA LYS A 26 -5.73 8.36 -12.99
C LYS A 26 -6.61 8.49 -14.23
N ASN A 27 -7.75 9.15 -14.07
CA ASN A 27 -8.52 9.64 -15.21
C ASN A 27 -8.44 11.16 -15.33
N LYS A 28 -9.23 11.73 -16.25
CA LYS A 28 -9.22 13.16 -16.58
C LYS A 28 -9.66 14.08 -15.42
N GLN A 29 -10.29 13.54 -14.38
CA GLN A 29 -10.77 14.30 -13.22
C GLN A 29 -9.76 14.30 -12.06
N PHE A 30 -8.61 13.63 -12.21
CA PHE A 30 -7.59 13.61 -11.17
C PHE A 30 -6.97 14.99 -10.96
N SER A 31 -6.90 15.41 -9.69
CA SER A 31 -6.37 16.71 -9.29
C SER A 31 -5.56 16.58 -7.99
N GLU A 32 -4.89 17.65 -7.58
CA GLU A 32 -4.17 17.69 -6.29
C GLU A 32 -5.10 17.36 -5.11
N LYS A 33 -6.36 17.82 -5.16
CA LYS A 33 -7.38 17.51 -4.15
C LYS A 33 -7.66 16.00 -4.06
N THR A 34 -7.54 15.26 -5.16
CA THR A 34 -7.63 13.79 -5.18
C THR A 34 -6.49 13.18 -4.35
N GLY A 35 -5.26 13.69 -4.54
CA GLY A 35 -4.09 13.31 -3.75
C GLY A 35 -4.28 13.51 -2.25
N ASP A 36 -4.83 14.65 -1.85
CA ASP A 36 -5.09 14.97 -0.45
C ASP A 36 -6.15 14.05 0.18
N LYS A 37 -7.23 13.77 -0.56
CA LYS A 37 -8.26 12.80 -0.13
C LYS A 37 -7.68 11.39 0.04
N ILE A 38 -6.79 10.95 -0.85
CA ILE A 38 -6.11 9.65 -0.71
C ILE A 38 -5.33 9.62 0.62
N ARG A 39 -4.51 10.65 0.89
CA ARG A 39 -3.72 10.72 2.13
C ARG A 39 -4.59 10.72 3.38
N GLU A 40 -5.67 11.50 3.36
CA GLU A 40 -6.64 11.57 4.45
C GLU A 40 -7.27 10.21 4.74
N GLN A 41 -7.76 9.52 3.71
CA GLN A 41 -8.41 8.22 3.90
C GLN A 41 -7.45 7.14 4.42
N ILE A 42 -6.22 7.12 3.95
CA ILE A 42 -5.22 6.17 4.44
C ILE A 42 -4.88 6.47 5.90
N ARG A 43 -4.67 7.74 6.27
CA ARG A 43 -4.44 8.12 7.68
C ARG A 43 -5.59 7.74 8.59
N LYS A 44 -6.84 7.98 8.15
CA LYS A 44 -8.04 7.53 8.88
C LYS A 44 -8.06 6.01 9.06
N GLY A 45 -7.72 5.26 8.00
CA GLY A 45 -7.61 3.80 8.05
C GLY A 45 -6.50 3.30 8.98
N CYS A 46 -5.46 4.10 9.21
CA CYS A 46 -4.38 3.83 10.14
C CYS A 46 -4.63 4.42 11.55
N LEU A 47 -5.88 4.71 11.92
CA LEU A 47 -6.24 5.28 13.23
C LEU A 47 -5.48 6.59 13.55
N ASN A 48 -5.13 7.35 12.51
CA ASN A 48 -4.32 8.58 12.59
C ASN A 48 -2.91 8.38 13.16
N GLU A 49 -2.36 7.16 13.09
CA GLU A 49 -0.93 6.94 13.32
C GLU A 49 -0.07 7.73 12.32
N GLU A 50 1.14 8.09 12.74
CA GLU A 50 2.10 8.73 11.85
C GLU A 50 2.57 7.73 10.79
N VAL A 51 2.18 8.00 9.54
CA VAL A 51 2.50 7.15 8.39
C VAL A 51 3.03 7.99 7.22
N THR A 52 4.00 7.44 6.51
CA THR A 52 4.52 8.00 5.26
C THR A 52 3.72 7.44 4.09
N ILE A 53 3.16 8.34 3.27
CA ILE A 53 2.34 7.99 2.11
C ILE A 53 2.97 8.61 0.86
N LYS A 54 3.46 7.75 -0.04
CA LYS A 54 3.92 8.16 -1.37
C LYS A 54 2.82 7.81 -2.38
N ILE A 55 2.39 8.79 -3.17
CA ILE A 55 1.45 8.58 -4.27
C ILE A 55 2.26 8.56 -5.57
N GLU A 56 2.03 7.56 -6.40
CA GLU A 56 2.66 7.35 -7.69
C GLU A 56 1.57 7.19 -8.75
N GLU A 57 1.61 8.04 -9.76
CA GLU A 57 0.74 7.90 -10.93
C GLU A 57 1.36 6.87 -11.87
N VAL A 58 0.57 5.87 -12.27
CA VAL A 58 1.02 4.80 -13.17
C VAL A 58 0.08 4.70 -14.36
N GLU A 59 0.62 4.34 -15.52
CA GLU A 59 -0.20 4.13 -16.72
C GLU A 59 -1.14 2.93 -16.57
N LYS A 60 -0.66 1.88 -15.90
CA LYS A 60 -1.42 0.64 -15.70
C LYS A 60 -0.97 -0.17 -14.49
N ILE A 61 -1.92 -0.55 -13.66
CA ILE A 61 -1.85 -1.51 -12.58
C ILE A 61 -2.17 -2.89 -13.16
N LEU A 62 -1.11 -3.70 -13.31
CA LEU A 62 -1.22 -5.06 -13.82
C LEU A 62 -2.06 -5.93 -12.89
N GLN A 63 -2.97 -6.71 -13.47
CA GLN A 63 -3.72 -7.74 -12.76
C GLN A 63 -2.82 -8.95 -12.44
N GLU A 64 -3.13 -9.68 -11.38
CA GLU A 64 -2.45 -10.96 -11.14
C GLU A 64 -2.83 -11.97 -12.22
N LYS A 65 -2.00 -13.01 -12.43
CA LYS A 65 -2.26 -14.07 -13.41
C LYS A 65 -3.63 -14.76 -13.27
N SER A 66 -4.23 -14.67 -12.08
CA SER A 66 -5.58 -15.16 -11.78
C SER A 66 -6.72 -14.24 -12.24
N GLY A 67 -6.41 -13.10 -12.86
CA GLY A 67 -7.36 -12.02 -13.18
C GLY A 67 -7.77 -11.17 -11.96
N LYS A 68 -7.38 -11.55 -10.74
CA LYS A 68 -7.71 -10.80 -9.53
C LYS A 68 -6.84 -9.54 -9.43
N THR A 69 -7.48 -8.44 -9.05
CA THR A 69 -6.78 -7.20 -8.71
C THR A 69 -6.65 -7.13 -7.20
N ARG A 70 -5.45 -7.38 -6.67
CA ARG A 70 -5.18 -7.08 -5.25
C ARG A 70 -4.99 -5.59 -5.09
N THR A 71 -5.94 -5.00 -4.39
CA THR A 71 -5.98 -3.57 -4.10
C THR A 71 -5.07 -3.17 -2.95
N VAL A 72 -4.80 -4.10 -2.02
CA VAL A 72 -3.88 -3.90 -0.89
C VAL A 72 -2.90 -5.06 -0.84
N ILE A 73 -1.61 -4.75 -0.76
CA ILE A 73 -0.51 -5.72 -0.67
C ILE A 73 0.36 -5.32 0.53
N SER A 74 0.40 -6.15 1.57
CA SER A 74 1.36 -5.97 2.67
C SER A 74 2.55 -6.91 2.49
N LYS A 75 3.76 -6.35 2.49
CA LYS A 75 5.02 -7.12 2.46
C LYS A 75 5.66 -7.25 3.85
N VAL A 76 5.06 -6.65 4.88
CA VAL A 76 5.63 -6.58 6.24
C VAL A 76 5.94 -7.98 6.82
N ALA A 77 5.09 -8.97 6.55
CA ALA A 77 5.30 -10.35 7.02
C ALA A 77 6.51 -11.04 6.40
N LYS A 78 6.98 -10.63 5.21
CA LYS A 78 8.17 -11.24 4.57
C LYS A 78 9.48 -10.87 5.26
N ASN A 79 9.52 -9.80 6.05
CA ASN A 79 10.71 -9.36 6.77
C ASN A 79 10.83 -9.92 8.20
N ILE A 80 9.91 -10.78 8.63
CA ILE A 80 9.93 -11.35 9.99
C ILE A 80 10.95 -12.51 10.14
N ASN A 81 11.53 -13.03 9.05
CA ASN A 81 12.31 -14.28 9.07
C ASN A 81 13.80 -14.20 8.63
N LEU A 82 14.49 -13.07 8.78
CA LEU A 82 15.93 -13.00 8.46
C LEU A 82 16.84 -12.53 9.62
N ARG A 83 16.31 -12.35 10.83
CA ARG A 83 17.11 -11.93 12.00
C ARG A 83 16.93 -12.75 13.28
N GLN A 84 16.18 -13.85 13.25
CA GLN A 84 16.00 -14.73 14.42
C GLN A 84 16.45 -16.19 14.20
N ALA A 85 17.46 -16.40 13.36
CA ALA A 85 18.19 -17.67 13.31
C ALA A 85 19.50 -17.57 14.12
N HIS A 86 19.39 -17.22 15.40
CA HIS A 86 20.36 -17.68 16.40
C HIS A 86 19.66 -18.77 17.19
N LEU A 87 19.77 -20.02 16.70
CA LEU A 87 19.42 -21.19 17.48
C LEU A 87 20.39 -21.24 18.68
N PRO A 88 19.92 -21.28 19.93
CA PRO A 88 20.80 -21.60 21.05
C PRO A 88 21.29 -23.05 20.89
N PRO A 89 22.56 -23.35 21.23
CA PRO A 89 23.05 -24.71 21.24
C PRO A 89 22.35 -25.47 22.37
N ASN A 90 21.92 -26.69 22.04
CA ASN A 90 21.49 -27.76 22.95
C ASN A 90 20.10 -27.63 23.57
N TYR A 91 19.23 -28.55 23.13
CA TYR A 91 18.47 -29.39 24.06
C TYR A 91 18.52 -30.84 23.56
N LEU A 92 19.29 -31.64 24.31
CA LEU A 92 19.43 -33.11 24.37
C LEU A 92 19.98 -33.85 23.14
#